data_AF-A0A935I6N3-F1
#
_entry.id   AF-A0A935I6N3-F1
#
_cell.length_a   1.000
_cell.length_b   1.000
_cell.length_c   1.000
_cell.angle_alpha   90.00
_cell.angle_beta   90.00
_cell.angle_gamma   90.00
#
_symmetry.space_group_name_H-M   'P 1'
#
loop_
_entity.id
_entity.type
_entity.pdbx_description
1 polymer ?
#
loop_
_entity_poly.entity_id
_entity_poly.type
_entity_poly.pdbx_seq_one_letter_code
_entity_poly.pdbx_strand_id
1 'polypeptide(L)' 'MYVGDANKSFIVSAADYTVVTNNLLQANYNQADINMSGIVSAADYSFITANLLRASNVPNYPPK' A
#
# COMPACT_ATOMS: atom_id res chain seq x y z
N MET A 1 -7.92 3.47 -7.83
CA MET A 1 -7.43 3.21 -6.47
C MET A 1 -5.94 3.03 -6.56
N TYR A 2 -5.13 3.84 -5.85
CA TYR A 2 -3.68 3.67 -5.86
C TYR A 2 -3.29 2.60 -4.85
N VAL A 3 -2.45 1.67 -5.29
CA VAL A 3 -1.85 0.60 -4.49
C VAL A 3 -0.76 1.21 -3.59
N GLY A 4 -0.67 0.80 -2.32
CA GLY A 4 0.38 1.27 -1.40
C GLY A 4 -0.08 1.79 -0.03
N ASP A 5 -1.38 1.95 0.20
CA ASP A 5 -1.95 2.39 1.49
C ASP A 5 -2.22 1.18 2.40
N ALA A 6 -1.14 0.61 2.93
CA ALA A 6 -1.18 -0.56 3.79
C ALA A 6 -1.77 -0.25 5.17
N ASN A 7 -1.69 0.99 5.65
CA ASN A 7 -2.23 1.40 6.95
C ASN A 7 -3.68 1.93 6.89
N LYS A 8 -4.27 2.01 5.69
CA LYS A 8 -5.66 2.44 5.43
C LYS A 8 -5.94 3.88 5.90
N SER A 9 -4.94 4.75 5.79
CA SER A 9 -5.06 6.18 6.13
C SER A 9 -5.64 7.03 5.01
N PHE A 10 -5.96 6.42 3.86
CA PHE A 10 -6.37 7.08 2.61
C PHE A 10 -5.24 7.84 1.90
N ILE A 11 -4.02 7.82 2.43
CA ILE A 11 -2.84 8.51 1.89
C ILE A 11 -1.68 7.54 1.90
N VAL A 12 -1.05 7.32 0.75
CA VAL A 12 0.19 6.54 0.68
C VAL A 12 1.34 7.37 1.24
N SER A 13 1.98 6.88 2.29
CA SER A 13 2.94 7.62 3.10
C SER A 13 4.04 6.70 3.66
N ALA A 14 5.00 7.31 4.35
CA ALA A 14 6.04 6.53 5.01
C ALA A 14 5.51 5.62 6.14
N ALA A 15 4.32 5.90 6.67
CA ALA A 15 3.67 5.06 7.67
C ALA A 15 3.10 3.76 7.10
N ASP A 16 3.09 3.57 5.78
CA ASP A 16 2.72 2.30 5.15
C ASP A 16 3.87 1.29 5.18
N TYR A 17 5.12 1.77 5.18
CA TYR A 17 6.30 0.92 5.29
C TYR A 17 6.30 0.12 6.60
N THR A 18 5.81 0.68 7.71
CA THR A 18 5.77 -0.03 9.00
C THR A 18 4.82 -1.21 8.99
N VAL A 19 3.72 -1.15 8.22
CA VAL A 19 2.80 -2.28 8.07
C VAL A 19 3.49 -3.42 7.31
N VAL A 20 4.26 -3.12 6.26
CA VAL A 20 5.05 -4.12 5.54
C VAL A 20 6.15 -4.70 6.44
N THR A 21 6.93 -3.85 7.12
CA THR A 21 8.02 -4.28 8.01
C THR A 21 7.54 -5.20 9.12
N ASN A 22 6.40 -4.91 9.74
CA ASN A 22 5.86 -5.69 10.85
C ASN A 22 5.32 -7.07 10.42
N ASN A 23 5.09 -7.28 9.12
CA ASN A 23 4.46 -8.50 8.60
C ASN A 23 5.34 -9.20 7.54
N LEU A 24 6.65 -8.93 7.49
CA LEU A 24 7.57 -9.58 6.55
C LEU A 24 7.51 -11.10 6.63
N LEU A 25 7.61 -11.75 5.46
CA LEU A 25 7.53 -13.21 5.26
C LEU A 25 6.17 -13.83 5.57
N GLN A 26 5.17 -13.01 5.93
CA GLN A 26 3.83 -13.50 6.19
C GLN A 26 3.13 -13.82 4.86
N ALA A 27 2.71 -15.07 4.71
CA ALA A 27 1.93 -15.50 3.56
C ALA A 27 0.45 -15.09 3.71
N ASN A 28 -0.20 -14.82 2.58
CA ASN A 28 -1.63 -14.49 2.50
C ASN A 28 -2.07 -13.28 3.35
N TYR A 29 -1.15 -12.35 3.66
CA TYR A 29 -1.46 -11.11 4.36
C TYR A 29 -1.66 -9.95 3.38
N ASN A 30 -2.81 -9.97 2.71
CA ASN A 30 -3.17 -9.06 1.60
C ASN A 30 -3.07 -7.56 1.93
N GLN A 31 -3.08 -7.19 3.22
CA GLN A 31 -2.95 -5.80 3.63
C GLN A 31 -1.54 -5.25 3.39
N ALA A 32 -0.50 -6.08 3.52
CA ALA A 32 0.89 -5.67 3.31
C ALA A 32 1.56 -6.35 2.11
N ASP A 33 0.91 -7.35 1.51
CA ASP A 33 1.26 -7.94 0.21
C ASP A 33 0.71 -7.04 -0.91
N ILE A 34 1.33 -5.87 -1.03
CA ILE A 34 0.92 -4.77 -1.88
C ILE A 34 1.06 -5.14 -3.37
N ASN A 35 2.05 -5.97 -3.70
CA ASN A 35 2.27 -6.48 -5.05
C ASN A 35 1.46 -7.76 -5.38
N MET A 36 0.66 -8.27 -4.43
CA MET A 36 -0.17 -9.47 -4.56
C MET A 36 0.61 -10.72 -4.97
N SER A 37 1.85 -10.87 -4.48
CA SER A 37 2.69 -12.03 -4.76
C SER A 37 2.33 -13.27 -3.93
N GLY A 38 1.47 -13.12 -2.92
CA GLY A 38 1.09 -14.14 -1.95
C GLY A 38 1.93 -14.13 -0.67
N ILE A 39 2.97 -13.28 -0.60
CA ILE A 39 3.86 -13.15 0.55
C ILE A 39 4.32 -11.70 0.71
N VAL A 40 4.30 -11.21 1.94
CA VAL A 40 4.83 -9.88 2.27
C VAL A 40 6.35 -9.90 2.20
N SER A 41 6.92 -9.02 1.40
CA SER A 41 8.35 -8.96 1.12
C SER A 41 8.86 -7.53 0.95
N ALA A 42 10.18 -7.36 0.84
CA ALA A 42 10.75 -6.06 0.56
C ALA A 42 10.36 -5.50 -0.83
N ALA A 43 9.85 -6.34 -1.74
CA ALA A 43 9.36 -5.88 -3.03
C ALA A 43 8.12 -4.98 -2.90
N ASP A 44 7.32 -5.15 -1.84
CA ASP A 44 6.11 -4.36 -1.58
C ASP A 44 6.41 -2.88 -1.33
N TYR A 45 7.59 -2.57 -0.78
CA TYR A 45 8.06 -1.20 -0.55
C TYR A 45 8.17 -0.38 -1.83
N SER A 46 8.47 -1.03 -2.97
CA SER A 46 8.59 -0.33 -4.25
C SER A 46 7.26 0.28 -4.71
N PHE A 47 6.15 -0.37 -4.38
CA PHE A 47 4.80 0.08 -4.71
C PHE A 47 4.34 1.24 -3.83
N ILE A 48 4.73 1.25 -2.56
CA ILE A 48 4.54 2.41 -1.67
C ILE A 48 5.31 3.61 -2.22
N THR A 49 6.58 3.40 -2.56
CA THR A 49 7.47 4.46 -3.06
C THR A 49 6.96 5.06 -4.37
N ALA A 50 6.46 4.23 -5.29
CA ALA A 50 5.91 4.68 -6.56
C ALA A 50 4.63 5.53 -6.41
N ASN A 51 3.96 5.46 -5.25
CA ASN A 51 2.68 6.13 -5.00
C ASN A 51 2.74 7.12 -3.83
N LEU A 52 3.93 7.48 -3.35
CA LEU A 52 4.08 8.40 -2.21
C LEU A 52 3.26 9.69 -2.40
N LEU A 53 2.59 10.13 -1.34
CA LEU A 53 1.74 11.33 -1.28
C LEU A 53 0.47 11.28 -2.14
N ARG A 54 0.16 10.14 -2.78
CA ARG A 54 -1.10 9.97 -3.50
C ARG A 54 -2.19 9.50 -2.55
N ALA A 55 -3.40 9.99 -2.75
CA ALA A 55 -4.57 9.46 -2.07
C ALA A 55 -4.87 8.04 -2.58
N SER A 56 -5.05 7.06 -1.70
CA SER A 56 -5.34 5.67 -2.12
C SER A 56 -6.74 5.54 -2.72
N ASN A 57 -7.68 6.33 -2.20
CA ASN A 57 -8.98 6.59 -2.80
C ASN A 57 -8.99 7.99 -3.40
N VAL A 58 -8.92 8.06 -4.73
CA VAL A 58 -9.29 9.28 -5.46
C VAL A 58 -10.82 9.35 -5.42
N PRO A 59 -11.45 10.36 -4.79
CA PRO A 59 -12.88 10.56 -4.94
C PRO A 59 -13.17 10.76 -6.43
N ASN A 60 -13.95 9.87 -7.03
CA ASN A 60 -14.46 10.07 -8.37
C ASN A 60 -15.54 11.17 -8.29
N TYR A 61 -15.13 12.44 -8.29
CA TYR A 61 -16.06 13.53 -8.53
C TYR A 61 -16.26 13.61 -10.06
N PRO A 62 -17.43 13.22 -10.60
CA PRO A 62 -17.72 13.52 -11.99
C PRO A 62 -17.67 15.04 -12.20
N PRO A 63 -17.08 15.54 -13.30
CA PRO A 63 -17.11 16.97 -13.60
C PRO A 63 -18.57 17.42 -13.72
N LYS A 64 -18.88 18.57 -13.11
CA LYS A 64 -20.19 19.23 -13.22
C LYS A 64 -20.47 19.72 -14.63
#